data_AF-A0A401QG27-F1
#
_entry.id   AF-A0A401QG27-F1
#
_cell.length_a   1.000
_cell.length_b   1.000
_cell.length_c   1.000
_cell.angle_alpha   90.00
_cell.angle_beta   90.00
_cell.angle_gamma   90.00
#
_symmetry.space_group_name_H-M   'P 1'
#
loop_
_entity.id
_entity.type
_entity.pdbx_description
1 polymer ?
#
loop_
_entity_poly.entity_id
_entity_poly.type
_entity_poly.pdbx_seq_one_letter_code
_entity_poly.pdbx_strand_id
1 'polypeptide(L)'
;MTWMDVYWRSVCQTRETLVAISSEYPNEVEYIFVPSCVLLTRCSGCCNDEQLQCVPTATDSVLMQILQVRHQTSNYVEMSFVQHRRCECR
;
A
#
# COMPACT_ATOMS: atom_id res chain seq x y z
N MET A 1 -24.34 -12.95 6.22
CA MET A 1 -23.89 -11.60 5.83
C MET A 1 -25.04 -10.97 5.06
N THR A 2 -25.53 -9.83 5.52
CA THR A 2 -26.63 -9.09 4.89
C THR A 2 -26.13 -8.25 3.72
N TRP A 3 -27.03 -7.75 2.88
CA TRP A 3 -26.66 -6.81 1.81
C TRP A 3 -25.92 -5.58 2.38
N MET A 4 -26.38 -5.03 3.51
CA MET A 4 -25.71 -3.89 4.14
C MET A 4 -24.30 -4.24 4.60
N ASP A 5 -24.08 -5.45 5.13
CA ASP A 5 -22.74 -5.88 5.53
C ASP A 5 -21.80 -5.94 4.33
N VAL A 6 -22.27 -6.44 3.18
CA VAL A 6 -21.48 -6.50 1.95
C VAL A 6 -21.12 -5.08 1.50
N TYR A 7 -22.12 -4.20 1.41
CA TYR A 7 -21.96 -2.81 0.96
C TYR A 7 -20.96 -2.03 1.81
N TRP A 8 -21.13 -2.02 3.13
CA TRP A 8 -20.25 -1.29 4.03
C TRP A 8 -18.84 -1.88 4.10
N ARG A 9 -18.71 -3.19 3.89
CA ARG A 9 -17.39 -3.83 3.80
C ARG A 9 -16.76 -3.72 2.43
N SER A 10 -17.45 -3.26 1.39
CA SER A 10 -16.89 -3.10 0.04
C SER A 10 -16.71 -1.64 -0.38
N VAL A 11 -17.34 -0.68 0.30
CA VAL A 11 -17.22 0.75 -0.04
C VAL A 11 -15.76 1.24 -0.04
N CYS A 12 -15.48 2.21 -0.92
CA CYS A 12 -14.19 2.90 -1.02
C CYS A 12 -13.77 3.49 0.34
N GLN A 13 -12.69 2.96 0.91
CA GLN A 13 -12.11 3.42 2.17
C GLN A 13 -10.64 3.02 2.29
N THR A 14 -9.96 3.57 3.29
CA THR A 14 -8.60 3.16 3.65
C THR A 14 -8.60 1.76 4.27
N ARG A 15 -7.71 0.87 3.80
CA ARG A 15 -7.56 -0.50 4.31
C ARG A 15 -6.08 -0.88 4.39
N GLU A 16 -5.76 -1.77 5.31
CA GLU A 16 -4.45 -2.40 5.34
C GLU A 16 -4.28 -3.31 4.13
N THR A 17 -3.16 -3.17 3.44
CA THR A 17 -2.85 -3.90 2.21
C THR A 17 -1.36 -4.23 2.19
N LEU A 18 -1.01 -5.46 1.85
CA LEU A 18 0.37 -5.85 1.61
C LEU A 18 0.81 -5.30 0.25
N VAL A 19 1.81 -4.43 0.28
CA VAL A 19 2.38 -3.82 -0.92
C VAL A 19 3.79 -4.34 -1.10
N ALA A 20 4.10 -4.85 -2.30
CA ALA A 20 5.44 -5.29 -2.63
C ALA A 20 6.40 -4.09 -2.64
N ILE A 21 7.58 -4.23 -2.02
CA ILE A 21 8.54 -3.13 -1.98
C ILE A 21 9.05 -2.81 -3.39
N SER A 22 9.17 -3.81 -4.26
CA SER A 22 9.58 -3.64 -5.66
C SER A 22 8.60 -2.84 -6.51
N SER A 23 7.31 -2.78 -6.17
CA SER A 23 6.36 -1.92 -6.89
C SER A 23 6.50 -0.44 -6.51
N GLU A 24 6.94 -0.16 -5.28
CA GLU A 24 7.17 1.20 -4.79
C GLU A 24 8.57 1.70 -5.20
N TYR A 25 9.53 0.79 -5.32
CA TYR A 25 10.93 1.07 -5.68
C TYR A 25 11.38 0.24 -6.90
N PRO A 26 10.79 0.46 -8.09
CA PRO A 26 11.06 -0.37 -9.27
C PRO A 26 12.50 -0.26 -9.79
N ASN A 27 13.24 0.79 -9.40
CA ASN A 27 14.63 1.00 -9.82
C ASN A 27 15.65 0.24 -8.95
N GLU A 28 15.24 -0.29 -7.80
CA GLU A 28 16.13 -0.99 -6.85
C GLU A 28 16.22 -2.49 -7.16
N VAL A 29 16.55 -2.83 -8.41
CA VAL A 29 16.52 -4.21 -8.93
C VAL A 29 17.68 -5.09 -8.44
N GLU A 30 18.76 -4.48 -7.95
CA GLU A 30 19.96 -5.22 -7.51
C GLU A 30 19.83 -5.80 -6.10
N TYR A 31 18.76 -5.45 -5.39
CA TYR A 31 18.58 -5.75 -3.98
C TYR A 31 17.43 -6.71 -3.73
N ILE A 32 17.65 -7.62 -2.79
CA ILE A 32 16.59 -8.42 -2.19
C ILE A 32 16.19 -7.73 -0.89
N PHE A 33 14.90 -7.36 -0.77
CA PHE A 33 14.35 -6.76 0.44
C PHE A 33 13.76 -7.84 1.35
N VAL A 34 14.06 -7.75 2.64
CA VAL A 34 13.50 -8.60 3.69
C VAL A 34 12.85 -7.71 4.76
N PRO A 35 11.51 -7.75 4.91
CA PRO A 35 10.55 -8.51 4.10
C PRO A 35 10.46 -7.98 2.65
N SER A 36 9.88 -8.76 1.74
CA SER A 36 9.66 -8.35 0.33
C SER A 36 8.41 -7.50 0.12
N CYS A 37 7.52 -7.45 1.12
CA CYS A 37 6.32 -6.62 1.15
C CYS A 37 6.13 -5.99 2.54
N VAL A 38 5.47 -4.85 2.58
CA VAL A 38 5.14 -4.11 3.80
C VAL A 38 3.63 -3.88 3.90
N LEU A 39 3.12 -3.80 5.13
CA LEU A 39 1.73 -3.48 5.39
C LEU A 39 1.54 -1.96 5.33
N LEU A 40 0.73 -1.49 4.38
CA LEU A 40 0.42 -0.07 4.21
C LEU A 40 -1.09 0.15 4.21
N THR A 41 -1.51 1.33 4.64
CA THR A 41 -2.88 1.78 4.44
C THR A 41 -3.04 2.30 3.01
N ARG A 42 -3.90 1.67 2.21
CA ARG A 42 -4.21 2.04 0.83
C ARG A 42 -5.71 2.22 0.64
N CYS A 43 -6.09 3.02 -0.36
CA CYS A 43 -7.49 3.15 -0.77
C CYS A 43 -7.90 1.88 -1.49
N SER A 44 -8.98 1.26 -1.04
CA SER A 44 -9.48 0.01 -1.58
C SER A 44 -10.99 -0.12 -1.33
N GLY A 45 -11.64 -0.96 -2.13
CA GLY A 45 -13.08 -1.04 -2.24
C GLY A 45 -13.55 -0.59 -3.61
N CYS A 46 -14.87 -0.53 -3.77
CA CYS A 46 -15.53 -0.14 -5.01
C CYS A 46 -16.35 1.14 -4.85
N CYS A 47 -16.55 1.80 -5.98
CA CYS A 47 -17.49 2.89 -6.15
C CYS A 47 -18.80 2.36 -6.73
N ASN A 48 -19.90 3.10 -6.57
CA ASN A 48 -21.20 2.70 -7.11
C ASN A 48 -21.29 2.87 -8.64
N ASP A 49 -20.43 3.71 -9.20
CA ASP A 49 -20.32 3.96 -10.64
C ASP A 49 -18.99 3.37 -11.14
N GLU A 50 -19.04 2.55 -12.18
CA GLU A 50 -17.87 1.88 -12.77
C GLU A 50 -16.91 2.85 -13.46
N GLN A 51 -17.37 4.07 -13.77
CA GLN A 51 -16.51 5.12 -14.32
C GLN A 51 -15.64 5.79 -13.25
N LEU A 52 -15.98 5.64 -11.97
CA LEU A 52 -15.23 6.22 -10.85
C LEU A 52 -14.21 5.23 -10.29
N GLN A 53 -13.09 5.76 -9.82
CA GLN A 53 -12.04 5.00 -9.15
C GLN A 53 -11.91 5.44 -7.70
N CYS A 54 -11.60 4.48 -6.81
CA CYS A 54 -11.33 4.76 -5.41
C CYS A 54 -9.89 5.30 -5.27
N VAL A 55 -9.76 6.63 -5.15
CA VAL A 55 -8.46 7.31 -5.16
C VAL A 55 -8.17 8.03 -3.84
N PRO A 56 -6.89 8.19 -3.45
CA PRO A 56 -6.53 8.95 -2.26
C PRO A 56 -6.76 10.45 -2.44
N THR A 57 -7.26 11.10 -1.40
CA THR A 57 -7.39 12.56 -1.32
C THR A 57 -6.49 13.20 -0.26
N ALA A 58 -5.92 12.37 0.62
CA ALA A 58 -4.88 12.76 1.56
C ALA A 58 -3.92 11.59 1.76
N THR A 59 -2.63 11.87 1.84
CA THR A 59 -1.56 10.89 2.05
C THR A 59 -0.56 11.37 3.08
N ASP A 60 0.13 10.42 3.71
CA ASP A 60 1.26 10.67 4.62
C ASP A 60 2.41 9.71 4.25
N SER A 61 3.64 10.07 4.60
CA SER A 61 4.80 9.19 4.46
C SER A 61 5.16 8.56 5.81
N VAL A 62 5.53 7.29 5.79
CA VAL A 62 6.03 6.56 6.96
C VAL A 62 7.40 5.97 6.65
N LEU A 63 8.34 6.10 7.58
CA LEU A 63 9.64 5.47 7.50
C LEU A 63 9.56 4.06 8.10
N MET A 64 10.10 3.08 7.39
CA MET A 64 10.17 1.70 7.84
C MET A 64 11.60 1.18 7.67
N GLN A 65 12.05 0.39 8.64
CA GLN A 65 13.34 -0.28 8.57
C GLN A 65 13.21 -1.59 7.77
N ILE A 66 13.97 -1.70 6.69
CA ILE A 66 13.99 -2.85 5.80
C ILE A 66 15.41 -3.42 5.76
N LEU A 67 15.54 -4.75 5.77
CA LEU A 67 16.83 -5.39 5.54
C LEU A 67 17.05 -5.51 4.03
N GLN A 68 18.07 -4.82 3.53
CA GLN A 68 18.49 -4.86 2.14
C GLN A 68 19.66 -5.83 2.01
N VAL A 69 19.53 -6.82 1.11
CA VAL A 69 20.55 -7.86 0.88
C VAL A 69 21.06 -7.76 -0.55
N ARG A 70 22.40 -7.70 -0.70
CA ARG A 70 23.10 -7.75 -1.99
C ARG A 70 24.30 -8.67 -1.89
N HIS A 71 24.32 -9.71 -2.71
CA HIS A 71 25.35 -10.76 -2.67
C HIS A 71 25.59 -11.31 -1.26
N GLN A 72 26.74 -11.00 -0.64
CA GLN A 72 27.13 -11.45 0.70
C GLN A 72 26.99 -10.35 1.77
N THR A 73 26.43 -9.19 1.41
CA THR A 73 26.25 -8.06 2.33
C THR A 73 24.79 -7.83 2.64
N SER A 74 24.48 -7.50 3.90
CA SER A 74 23.16 -7.10 4.34
C SER A 74 23.24 -5.86 5.22
N ASN A 75 22.32 -4.92 5.03
CA ASN A 75 22.27 -3.68 5.79
C ASN A 75 20.81 -3.32 6.09
N TYR A 76 20.57 -2.75 7.27
CA TYR A 76 19.28 -2.14 7.56
C TYR A 76 19.24 -0.74 6.96
N VAL A 77 18.18 -0.46 6.19
CA VAL A 77 17.94 0.83 5.57
C VAL A 77 16.57 1.35 5.97
N GLU A 78 16.46 2.66 6.18
CA GLU A 78 15.16 3.30 6.34
C GLU A 78 14.60 3.66 4.95
N MET A 79 13.43 3.14 4.64
CA MET A 79 12.71 3.42 3.40
C MET A 79 11.41 4.15 3.70
N SER A 80 11.02 5.08 2.82
CA SER A 80 9.81 5.88 2.97
C SER A 80 8.67 5.29 2.16
N PHE A 81 7.51 5.07 2.76
CA PHE A 81 6.33 4.54 2.06
C PHE A 81 5.16 5.50 2.17
N VAL A 82 4.40 5.66 1.09
CA VAL A 82 3.19 6.47 1.09
C VAL A 82 2.01 5.65 1.61
N GLN A 83 1.34 6.17 2.63
CA GLN A 83 0.05 5.71 3.13
C GLN A 83 -1.06 6.66 2.75
N HIS A 84 -2.24 6.09 2.50
CA HIS A 84 -3.45 6.86 2.21
C HIS A 84 -4.21 7.10 3.52
N ARG A 85 -4.66 8.34 3.74
CA ARG A 85 -5.40 8.77 4.94
C ARG A 85 -6.88 8.99 4.70
N ARG A 86 -7.24 9.42 3.48
CA ARG A 86 -8.62 9.62 3.04
C ARG A 86 -8.76 9.18 1.60
N CYS A 87 -9.92 8.65 1.26
CA CYS A 87 -10.25 8.09 -0.04
C CYS A 87 -11.60 8.63 -0.50
N GLU A 88 -11.75 8.89 -1.79
CA GLU A 88 -13.00 9.27 -2.41
C GLU A 88 -13.14 8.58 -3.78
N CYS A 89 -14.37 8.43 -4.24
CA CYS A 89 -14.67 8.00 -5.60
C CYS A 89 -14.56 9.21 -6.54
N ARG A 90 -13.59 9.18 -7.47
CA ARG A 90 -13.33 10.24 -8.44
C ARG A 90 -13.01 9.68 -9.82
#